data_AF-A0A0G0PI36-F1
#
_entry.id   AF-A0A0G0PI36-F1
#
_cell.length_a   1.000
_cell.length_b   1.000
_cell.length_c   1.000
_cell.angle_alpha   90.00
_cell.angle_beta   90.00
_cell.angle_gamma   90.00
#
_symmetry.space_group_name_H-M   'P 1'
#
loop_
_entity.id
_entity.type
_entity.pdbx_description
1 polymer ?
#
loop_
_entity_poly.entity_id
_entity_poly.type
_entity_poly.pdbx_seq_one_letter_code
_entity_poly.pdbx_strand_id
1 'polypeptide(L)'
;MSSLKIILNQQNRQQYIDDMLAKDGLSHIKEDIKAAYCPISLTQTPDEIKEYLAQRQDILMNEVLTKTGITAYNPSTAPTSPDLDTLKLPQEIYLVDSSKIAGARFFVGHNLTASTGFGVELEKAIKFNRIAVILLDESIRVSRMQPHRVIYLQYHDFAKQAADFVKVFKLLLEYEPGMGFDGKEPVLIGFDKKTGKAINLEKMIYNKFPELKYIYDGQKPSLNLSAQNPELFYECK
;
A
#
# COMPACT_ATOMS: atom_id res chain seq x y z
N MET A 1 -22.95 2.41 -18.77
CA MET A 1 -22.73 3.53 -17.83
C MET A 1 -22.31 2.94 -16.50
N SER A 2 -21.16 3.34 -15.95
CA SER A 2 -20.75 2.98 -14.59
C SER A 2 -21.70 3.63 -13.60
N SER A 3 -22.39 2.84 -12.78
CA SER A 3 -23.26 3.33 -11.70
C SER A 3 -22.52 3.12 -10.38
N LEU A 4 -21.72 4.11 -9.98
CA LEU A 4 -21.06 4.07 -8.67
C LEU A 4 -22.12 4.02 -7.56
N LYS A 5 -22.10 2.96 -6.76
CA LYS A 5 -22.91 2.82 -5.54
C LYS A 5 -22.03 3.09 -4.33
N ILE A 6 -22.35 4.14 -3.59
CA ILE A 6 -21.61 4.54 -2.39
C ILE A 6 -22.16 3.78 -1.18
N ILE A 7 -21.28 3.22 -0.36
CA ILE A 7 -21.61 2.55 0.91
C ILE A 7 -21.08 3.37 2.08
N LEU A 8 -19.82 3.81 1.98
CA LEU A 8 -19.16 4.64 2.98
C LEU A 8 -18.74 5.94 2.31
N ASN A 9 -19.33 7.06 2.76
CA ASN A 9 -19.06 8.41 2.30
C ASN A 9 -18.25 9.18 3.35
N GLN A 10 -17.88 10.43 3.05
CA GLN A 10 -17.10 11.24 3.98
C GLN A 10 -17.79 11.46 5.34
N GLN A 11 -19.12 11.64 5.35
CA GLN A 11 -19.88 11.97 6.57
C GLN A 11 -19.93 10.80 7.56
N ASN A 12 -20.12 9.57 7.07
CA ASN A 12 -20.23 8.39 7.93
C ASN A 12 -18.91 7.63 8.11
N ARG A 13 -17.86 7.97 7.34
CA ARG A 13 -16.55 7.33 7.43
C ARG A 13 -15.92 7.45 8.81
N GLN A 14 -15.96 8.64 9.42
CA GLN A 14 -15.29 8.84 10.70
C GLN A 14 -15.91 7.94 11.78
N GLN A 15 -17.23 7.92 11.86
CA GLN A 15 -17.93 7.04 12.82
C GLN A 15 -17.64 5.56 12.56
N TYR A 16 -17.65 5.12 11.31
CA TYR A 16 -17.26 3.75 10.97
C TYR A 16 -15.82 3.42 11.42
N ILE A 17 -14.87 4.34 11.23
CA ILE A 17 -13.48 4.14 11.68
C ILE A 17 -13.42 4.12 13.20
N ASP A 18 -14.07 5.05 13.89
CA ASP A 18 -14.07 5.14 15.35
C ASP A 18 -14.62 3.86 15.99
N ASP A 19 -15.71 3.30 15.42
CA ASP A 19 -16.28 2.02 15.85
C ASP A 19 -15.29 0.85 15.66
N MET A 20 -14.53 0.85 14.56
CA MET A 20 -13.50 -0.16 14.31
C MET A 20 -12.31 0.00 15.26
N LEU A 21 -11.85 1.22 15.51
CA LEU A 21 -10.77 1.51 16.44
C LEU A 21 -11.14 1.14 17.88
N ALA A 22 -12.38 1.39 18.30
CA ALA A 22 -12.86 1.02 19.63
C ALA A 22 -12.79 -0.49 19.88
N LYS A 23 -13.12 -1.32 18.88
CA LYS A 23 -13.05 -2.79 18.97
C LYS A 23 -11.61 -3.31 19.13
N ASP A 24 -10.65 -2.59 18.58
CA ASP A 24 -9.23 -2.93 18.64
C ASP A 24 -8.50 -2.26 19.84
N GLY A 25 -9.21 -1.52 20.70
CA GLY A 25 -8.60 -0.77 21.82
C GLY A 25 -7.81 0.47 21.38
N LEU A 26 -8.03 0.96 20.16
CA LEU A 26 -7.29 2.04 19.50
C LEU A 26 -8.09 3.35 19.42
N SER A 27 -9.13 3.53 20.24
CA SER A 27 -10.01 4.73 20.22
C SER A 27 -9.29 6.06 20.49
N HIS A 28 -8.07 6.01 21.04
CA HIS A 28 -7.23 7.18 21.28
C HIS A 28 -6.43 7.62 20.03
N ILE A 29 -6.39 6.79 18.98
CA ILE A 29 -5.67 7.09 17.74
C ILE A 29 -6.54 7.98 16.85
N LYS A 30 -5.92 9.03 16.30
CA LYS A 30 -6.54 9.92 15.31
C LYS A 30 -5.83 9.79 13.97
N GLU A 31 -6.59 9.88 12.89
CA GLU A 31 -6.03 9.86 11.54
C GLU A 31 -5.30 11.18 11.23
N ASP A 32 -4.07 11.07 10.73
CA ASP A 32 -3.34 12.13 10.04
C ASP A 32 -3.51 11.95 8.53
N ILE A 33 -4.16 12.95 7.92
CA ILE A 33 -4.48 12.98 6.49
C ILE A 33 -3.25 13.04 5.59
N LYS A 34 -2.07 13.37 6.14
CA LYS A 34 -0.78 13.46 5.44
C LYS A 34 0.21 12.40 5.91
N ALA A 35 -0.24 11.34 6.57
CA ALA A 35 0.63 10.23 6.97
C ALA A 35 0.43 8.99 6.10
N ALA A 36 1.52 8.26 5.85
CA ALA A 36 1.53 6.95 5.20
C ALA A 36 2.21 5.90 6.07
N TYR A 37 1.55 4.75 6.25
CA TYR A 37 2.23 3.54 6.73
C TYR A 37 2.86 2.84 5.53
N CYS A 38 4.18 2.60 5.59
CA CYS A 38 4.92 2.00 4.50
C CYS A 38 5.41 0.60 4.91
N PRO A 39 4.63 -0.46 4.66
CA PRO A 39 5.01 -1.82 5.05
C PRO A 39 6.27 -2.27 4.32
N ILE A 40 7.04 -3.15 4.94
CA ILE A 40 8.19 -3.80 4.32
C ILE A 40 8.33 -5.22 4.86
N SER A 41 8.49 -6.17 3.94
CA SER A 41 8.70 -7.58 4.28
C SER A 41 10.13 -7.81 4.74
N LEU A 42 10.33 -8.10 6.03
CA LEU A 42 11.68 -8.30 6.61
C LEU A 42 11.98 -9.76 6.96
N THR A 43 11.08 -10.41 7.70
CA THR A 43 11.36 -11.68 8.38
C THR A 43 11.50 -12.89 7.46
N GLN A 44 10.81 -12.90 6.32
CA GLN A 44 10.86 -13.99 5.32
C GLN A 44 11.66 -13.61 4.07
N THR A 45 12.26 -12.43 4.07
CA THR A 45 13.05 -11.92 2.96
C THR A 45 14.50 -12.44 3.11
N PRO A 46 15.04 -13.17 2.11
CA PRO A 46 16.45 -13.55 2.10
C PRO A 46 17.39 -12.36 2.26
N ASP A 47 18.49 -12.54 2.99
CA ASP A 47 19.42 -11.45 3.32
C ASP A 47 19.99 -10.77 2.06
N GLU A 48 20.19 -11.53 0.99
CA GLU A 48 20.74 -11.07 -0.29
C GLU A 48 19.87 -10.00 -0.99
N ILE A 49 18.58 -9.95 -0.67
CA ILE A 49 17.64 -8.99 -1.28
C ILE A 49 17.13 -7.93 -0.29
N LYS A 50 17.53 -7.99 0.99
CA LYS A 50 17.10 -7.00 2.00
C LYS A 50 17.57 -5.59 1.66
N GLU A 51 18.81 -5.43 1.22
CA GLU A 51 19.36 -4.11 0.83
C GLU A 51 18.56 -3.51 -0.35
N TYR A 52 18.21 -4.35 -1.33
CA TYR A 52 17.40 -3.94 -2.45
C TYR A 52 15.99 -3.48 -2.04
N LEU A 53 15.34 -4.18 -1.10
CA LEU A 53 14.07 -3.73 -0.54
C LEU A 53 14.21 -2.41 0.23
N ALA A 54 15.27 -2.26 1.03
CA ALA A 54 15.55 -1.04 1.77
C ALA A 54 15.77 0.16 0.84
N GLN A 55 16.56 0.01 -0.22
CA GLN A 55 16.79 1.06 -1.21
C GLN A 55 15.47 1.51 -1.88
N ARG A 56 14.57 0.57 -2.22
CA ARG A 56 13.25 0.90 -2.79
C ARG A 56 12.38 1.64 -1.79
N GLN A 57 12.37 1.18 -0.55
CA GLN A 57 11.66 1.84 0.54
C GLN A 57 12.17 3.27 0.74
N ASP A 58 13.48 3.50 0.68
CA ASP A 58 14.08 4.83 0.81
C ASP A 58 13.68 5.76 -0.34
N ILE A 59 13.67 5.27 -1.58
CA ILE A 59 13.19 6.04 -2.74
C ILE A 59 11.71 6.40 -2.53
N LEU A 60 10.88 5.44 -2.12
CA LEU A 60 9.46 5.68 -1.87
C LEU A 60 9.27 6.78 -0.82
N MET A 61 9.98 6.70 0.30
CA MET A 61 9.81 7.62 1.40
C MET A 61 10.37 9.01 1.09
N ASN A 62 11.60 9.08 0.60
CA ASN A 62 12.37 10.33 0.48
C ASN A 62 12.12 11.02 -0.86
N GLU A 63 11.99 10.25 -1.93
CA GLU A 63 11.88 10.80 -3.29
C GLU A 63 10.45 10.91 -3.79
N VAL A 64 9.52 10.15 -3.22
CA VAL A 64 8.11 10.18 -3.61
C VAL A 64 7.26 10.84 -2.52
N LEU A 65 7.08 10.20 -1.37
CA LEU A 65 6.10 10.62 -0.36
C LEU A 65 6.46 11.98 0.25
N THR A 66 7.71 12.17 0.66
CA THR A 66 8.18 13.43 1.24
C THR A 66 8.03 14.60 0.26
N LYS A 67 8.29 14.40 -1.04
CA LYS A 67 8.09 15.42 -2.08
C LYS A 67 6.61 15.78 -2.31
N THR A 68 5.68 14.95 -1.84
CA THR A 68 4.24 15.24 -1.84
C THR A 68 3.73 15.83 -0.52
N GLY A 69 4.60 15.97 0.49
CA GLY A 69 4.23 16.40 1.83
C GLY A 69 3.52 15.31 2.64
N ILE A 70 3.71 14.04 2.28
CA ILE A 70 3.24 12.88 3.04
C ILE A 70 4.38 12.38 3.94
N THR A 71 4.14 12.33 5.24
CA THR A 71 5.07 11.78 6.22
C THR A 71 4.97 10.26 6.24
N ALA A 72 6.07 9.57 5.94
CA ALA A 72 6.13 8.12 5.92
C ALA A 72 6.54 7.55 7.29
N TYR A 73 5.85 6.49 7.72
CA TYR A 73 6.29 5.61 8.80
C TYR A 73 6.86 4.33 8.20
N ASN A 74 8.08 3.98 8.60
CA ASN A 74 8.77 2.76 8.21
C ASN A 74 8.93 1.82 9.41
N PRO A 75 8.29 0.65 9.42
CA PRO A 75 8.41 -0.30 10.52
C PRO A 75 9.82 -0.93 10.61
N SER A 76 10.62 -0.98 9.52
CA SER A 76 11.95 -1.60 9.58
C SER A 76 12.95 -0.82 10.43
N THR A 77 12.79 0.49 10.50
CA THR A 77 13.63 1.39 11.30
C THR A 77 12.99 1.74 12.65
N ALA A 78 11.81 1.20 12.95
CA ALA A 78 11.12 1.49 14.19
C ALA A 78 11.80 0.75 15.37
N PRO A 79 11.76 1.28 16.60
CA PRO A 79 12.29 0.59 17.78
C PRO A 79 11.66 -0.80 18.05
N THR A 80 10.52 -1.10 17.42
CA THR A 80 9.82 -2.37 17.49
C THR A 80 10.13 -3.31 16.32
N SER A 81 11.06 -2.92 15.44
CA SER A 81 11.49 -3.76 14.32
C SER A 81 12.09 -5.07 14.84
N PRO A 82 11.65 -6.24 14.35
CA PRO A 82 12.22 -7.51 14.76
C PRO A 82 13.70 -7.67 14.37
N ASP A 83 14.18 -6.88 13.39
CA ASP A 83 15.60 -6.83 13.00
C ASP A 83 16.46 -6.01 13.98
N LEU A 84 15.85 -5.13 14.78
CA LEU A 84 16.55 -4.28 15.77
C LEU A 84 16.45 -4.82 17.20
N ASP A 85 15.33 -5.46 17.54
CA ASP A 85 15.11 -6.07 18.85
C ASP A 85 14.34 -7.39 18.70
N THR A 86 15.08 -8.50 18.68
CA THR A 86 14.53 -9.85 18.55
C THR A 86 13.76 -10.32 19.79
N LEU A 87 13.78 -9.55 20.89
CA LEU A 87 13.05 -9.88 22.12
C LEU A 87 11.62 -9.33 22.11
N LYS A 88 11.26 -8.48 21.12
CA LYS A 88 9.90 -7.97 20.96
C LYS A 88 8.92 -9.09 20.69
N LEU A 89 7.82 -9.10 21.44
CA LEU A 89 6.79 -10.11 21.28
C LEU A 89 5.87 -9.76 20.09
N PRO A 90 5.37 -10.75 19.34
CA PRO A 90 4.51 -10.50 18.18
C PRO A 90 3.30 -9.60 18.47
N GLN A 91 2.69 -9.72 19.66
CA GLN A 91 1.55 -8.87 20.05
C GLN A 91 1.92 -7.40 20.23
N GLU A 92 3.16 -7.08 20.62
CA GLU A 92 3.64 -5.70 20.78
C GLU A 92 3.82 -5.06 19.41
N ILE A 93 4.48 -5.77 18.49
CA ILE A 93 4.66 -5.36 17.10
C ILE A 93 3.29 -5.14 16.46
N TYR A 94 2.39 -6.11 16.59
CA TYR A 94 1.03 -6.04 16.05
C TYR A 94 0.26 -4.82 16.57
N LEU A 95 0.35 -4.51 17.87
CA LEU A 95 -0.32 -3.35 18.45
C LEU A 95 0.24 -2.03 17.91
N VAL A 96 1.57 -1.91 17.84
CA VAL A 96 2.22 -0.70 17.32
C VAL A 96 1.90 -0.49 15.85
N ASP A 97 2.09 -1.51 15.01
CA ASP A 97 1.81 -1.41 13.57
C ASP A 97 0.32 -1.17 13.30
N SER A 98 -0.58 -1.84 14.03
CA SER A 98 -2.01 -1.57 13.94
C SER A 98 -2.33 -0.11 14.26
N SER A 99 -1.70 0.46 15.30
CA SER A 99 -1.88 1.86 15.67
C SER A 99 -1.34 2.81 14.60
N LYS A 100 -0.23 2.46 13.94
CA LYS A 100 0.37 3.29 12.88
C LYS A 100 -0.45 3.24 11.59
N ILE A 101 -0.97 2.07 11.20
CA ILE A 101 -1.91 1.92 10.08
C ILE A 101 -3.22 2.64 10.38
N ALA A 102 -3.71 2.56 11.61
CA ALA A 102 -4.88 3.30 12.07
C ALA A 102 -4.64 4.82 12.05
N GLY A 103 -3.45 5.30 12.39
CA GLY A 103 -3.12 6.72 12.37
C GLY A 103 -2.88 7.29 10.96
N ALA A 104 -2.47 6.49 9.99
CA ALA A 104 -2.11 6.95 8.66
C ALA A 104 -3.30 6.97 7.70
N ARG A 105 -3.43 8.01 6.85
CA ARG A 105 -4.41 8.05 5.75
C ARG A 105 -4.06 7.13 4.59
N PHE A 106 -2.76 6.99 4.34
CA PHE A 106 -2.23 6.20 3.24
C PHE A 106 -1.61 4.90 3.75
N PHE A 107 -1.70 3.86 2.94
CA PHE A 107 -0.95 2.63 3.11
C PHE A 107 -0.21 2.38 1.80
N VAL A 108 1.12 2.47 1.81
CA VAL A 108 1.90 2.50 0.57
C VAL A 108 3.09 1.57 0.66
N GLY A 109 3.11 0.50 -0.11
CA GLY A 109 4.17 -0.50 0.01
C GLY A 109 4.52 -1.18 -1.29
N HIS A 110 5.72 -1.74 -1.32
CA HIS A 110 6.16 -2.62 -2.40
C HIS A 110 5.73 -4.06 -2.11
N ASN A 111 5.11 -4.72 -3.08
CA ASN A 111 4.83 -6.15 -2.99
C ASN A 111 5.83 -6.90 -3.88
N LEU A 112 6.97 -7.25 -3.28
CA LEU A 112 8.12 -7.85 -3.97
C LEU A 112 8.41 -9.28 -3.50
N THR A 113 8.24 -9.52 -2.21
CA THR A 113 8.36 -10.83 -1.58
C THR A 113 7.04 -11.20 -0.92
N ALA A 114 6.73 -12.50 -0.91
CA ALA A 114 5.57 -12.99 -0.18
C ALA A 114 5.80 -12.74 1.33
N SER A 115 4.83 -12.10 1.97
CA SER A 115 4.87 -11.81 3.40
C SER A 115 3.47 -11.92 4.00
N THR A 116 3.33 -12.80 4.98
CA THR A 116 2.09 -12.91 5.77
C THR A 116 1.79 -11.62 6.52
N GLY A 117 2.83 -10.97 7.08
CA GLY A 117 2.70 -9.69 7.78
C GLY A 117 2.12 -8.60 6.89
N PHE A 118 2.69 -8.42 5.70
CA PHE A 118 2.20 -7.46 4.71
C PHE A 118 0.72 -7.69 4.36
N GLY A 119 0.31 -8.95 4.18
CA GLY A 119 -1.08 -9.30 3.92
C GLY A 119 -2.02 -8.89 5.05
N VAL A 120 -1.63 -9.14 6.31
CA VAL A 120 -2.40 -8.74 7.49
C VAL A 120 -2.51 -7.21 7.60
N GLU A 121 -1.41 -6.51 7.36
CA GLU A 121 -1.34 -5.05 7.38
C GLU A 121 -2.23 -4.42 6.30
N LEU A 122 -2.19 -4.96 5.08
CA LEU A 122 -3.02 -4.48 3.97
C LEU A 122 -4.52 -4.67 4.24
N GLU A 123 -4.93 -5.84 4.77
CA GLU A 123 -6.31 -6.08 5.17
C GLU A 123 -6.78 -5.11 6.25
N LYS A 124 -5.91 -4.75 7.21
CA LYS A 124 -6.20 -3.70 8.20
C LYS A 124 -6.37 -2.34 7.55
N ALA A 125 -5.47 -1.96 6.65
CA ALA A 125 -5.57 -0.68 5.93
C ALA A 125 -6.90 -0.56 5.17
N ILE A 126 -7.34 -1.65 4.52
CA ILE A 126 -8.63 -1.71 3.83
C ILE A 126 -9.78 -1.59 4.83
N LYS A 127 -9.75 -2.33 5.93
CA LYS A 127 -10.78 -2.25 6.98
C LYS A 127 -10.93 -0.84 7.53
N PHE A 128 -9.83 -0.13 7.73
CA PHE A 128 -9.84 1.27 8.17
C PHE A 128 -10.08 2.30 7.04
N ASN A 129 -10.40 1.85 5.83
CA ASN A 129 -10.65 2.71 4.68
C ASN A 129 -9.50 3.68 4.36
N ARG A 130 -8.26 3.16 4.36
CA ARG A 130 -7.07 3.92 3.92
C ARG A 130 -6.98 3.95 2.40
N ILE A 131 -6.27 4.95 1.89
CA ILE A 131 -5.87 4.95 0.47
C ILE A 131 -4.69 3.99 0.35
N ALA A 132 -4.98 2.74 0.00
CA ALA A 132 -3.98 1.70 -0.20
C ALA A 132 -3.43 1.74 -1.62
N VAL A 133 -2.12 1.93 -1.75
CA VAL A 133 -1.38 1.90 -3.03
C VAL A 133 -0.29 0.84 -2.94
N ILE A 134 -0.33 -0.16 -3.80
CA ILE A 134 0.65 -1.24 -3.83
C ILE A 134 1.49 -1.13 -5.11
N LEU A 135 2.79 -1.02 -4.90
CA LEU A 135 3.78 -0.85 -5.96
C LEU A 135 4.32 -2.22 -6.36
N LEU A 136 4.29 -2.50 -7.67
CA LEU A 136 4.59 -3.80 -8.26
C LEU A 136 5.69 -3.66 -9.30
N ASP A 137 6.75 -4.44 -9.12
CA ASP A 137 7.77 -4.56 -10.13
C ASP A 137 7.25 -5.37 -11.32
N GLU A 138 7.40 -4.87 -12.53
CA GLU A 138 6.93 -5.56 -13.71
C GLU A 138 7.69 -6.86 -13.98
N SER A 139 8.88 -7.06 -13.45
CA SER A 139 9.66 -8.29 -13.65
C SER A 139 9.30 -9.41 -12.66
N ILE A 140 8.53 -9.11 -11.61
CA ILE A 140 8.26 -10.02 -10.50
C ILE A 140 6.78 -10.41 -10.46
N ARG A 141 6.53 -11.71 -10.37
CA ARG A 141 5.19 -12.24 -10.10
C ARG A 141 4.85 -12.14 -8.62
N VAL A 142 3.67 -11.60 -8.36
CA VAL A 142 3.04 -11.54 -7.04
C VAL A 142 1.84 -12.50 -6.95
N SER A 143 1.28 -12.63 -5.74
CA SER A 143 0.09 -13.45 -5.49
C SER A 143 -1.08 -13.09 -6.41
N ARG A 144 -1.86 -14.10 -6.83
CA ARG A 144 -3.15 -13.91 -7.52
C ARG A 144 -4.23 -13.39 -6.58
N MET A 145 -4.13 -13.70 -5.30
CA MET A 145 -5.08 -13.24 -4.30
C MET A 145 -4.67 -11.83 -3.89
N GLN A 146 -5.26 -10.84 -4.57
CA GLN A 146 -5.06 -9.42 -4.33
C GLN A 146 -6.37 -8.81 -3.84
N PRO A 147 -6.39 -8.10 -2.71
CA PRO A 147 -7.62 -7.53 -2.20
C PRO A 147 -8.13 -6.37 -3.06
N HIS A 148 -9.45 -6.21 -3.08
CA HIS A 148 -10.12 -5.08 -3.71
C HIS A 148 -9.94 -3.79 -2.90
N ARG A 149 -10.34 -2.65 -3.47
CA ARG A 149 -10.21 -1.31 -2.85
C ARG A 149 -8.77 -0.88 -2.60
N VAL A 150 -7.89 -1.31 -3.50
CA VAL A 150 -6.46 -1.02 -3.51
C VAL A 150 -6.10 -0.53 -4.91
N ILE A 151 -5.17 0.41 -5.02
CA ILE A 151 -4.63 0.87 -6.30
C ILE A 151 -3.31 0.13 -6.53
N TYR A 152 -3.24 -0.70 -7.55
CA TYR A 152 -2.01 -1.41 -7.91
C TYR A 152 -1.27 -0.67 -9.01
N LEU A 153 -0.03 -0.26 -8.76
CA LEU A 153 0.77 0.47 -9.74
C LEU A 153 2.01 -0.34 -10.10
N GLN A 154 2.22 -0.54 -11.40
CA GLN A 154 3.35 -1.27 -11.94
C GLN A 154 4.47 -0.31 -12.35
N TYR A 155 5.72 -0.75 -12.18
CA TYR A 155 6.91 -0.02 -12.63
C TYR A 155 7.95 -0.98 -13.22
N HIS A 156 8.79 -0.45 -14.12
CA HIS A 156 9.97 -1.13 -14.66
C HIS A 156 11.25 -0.72 -13.91
N ASP A 157 11.37 0.57 -13.58
CA ASP A 157 12.50 1.14 -12.86
C ASP A 157 11.97 2.20 -11.90
N PHE A 158 11.80 1.81 -10.62
CA PHE A 158 11.17 2.66 -9.62
C PHE A 158 11.93 3.97 -9.40
N ALA A 159 13.26 3.94 -9.44
CA ALA A 159 14.09 5.13 -9.27
C ALA A 159 13.88 6.12 -10.42
N LYS A 160 13.92 5.63 -11.67
CA LYS A 160 13.69 6.50 -12.85
C LYS A 160 12.26 7.03 -12.92
N GLN A 161 11.29 6.25 -12.44
CA GLN A 161 9.87 6.60 -12.49
C GLN A 161 9.36 7.34 -11.24
N ALA A 162 10.22 7.60 -10.23
CA ALA A 162 9.80 8.23 -8.97
C ALA A 162 9.02 9.54 -9.16
N ALA A 163 9.39 10.34 -10.17
CA ALA A 163 8.69 11.59 -10.48
C ALA A 163 7.24 11.40 -10.94
N ASP A 164 6.90 10.27 -11.58
CA ASP A 164 5.52 9.96 -11.98
C ASP A 164 4.68 9.54 -10.76
N PHE A 165 5.27 8.78 -9.84
CA PHE A 165 4.62 8.47 -8.56
C PHE A 165 4.35 9.73 -7.73
N VAL A 166 5.24 10.73 -7.74
CA VAL A 166 4.97 12.04 -7.10
C VAL A 166 3.69 12.68 -7.65
N LYS A 167 3.45 12.60 -8.96
CA LYS A 167 2.22 13.14 -9.59
C LYS A 167 0.98 12.38 -9.12
N VAL A 168 1.07 11.04 -9.02
CA VAL A 168 0.01 10.18 -8.50
C VAL A 168 -0.37 10.58 -7.08
N PHE A 169 0.60 10.65 -6.16
CA PHE A 169 0.32 10.96 -4.75
C PHE A 169 -0.18 12.39 -4.55
N LYS A 170 0.33 13.38 -5.31
CA LYS A 170 -0.23 14.74 -5.32
C LYS A 170 -1.70 14.76 -5.71
N LEU A 171 -2.09 13.95 -6.69
CA LEU A 171 -3.48 13.84 -7.10
C LEU A 171 -4.33 13.12 -6.04
N LEU A 172 -3.84 12.02 -5.45
CA LEU A 172 -4.57 11.29 -4.42
C LEU A 172 -4.84 12.14 -3.16
N LEU A 173 -3.95 13.08 -2.84
CA LEU A 173 -4.16 14.05 -1.74
C LEU A 173 -5.38 14.96 -1.95
N GLU A 174 -5.88 15.10 -3.17
CA GLU A 174 -7.08 15.87 -3.49
C GLU A 174 -8.40 15.15 -3.14
N TYR A 175 -8.32 13.90 -2.65
CA TYR A 175 -9.49 13.07 -2.36
C TYR A 175 -9.59 12.65 -0.89
N GLU A 176 -10.82 12.55 -0.40
CA GLU A 176 -11.18 11.83 0.82
C GLU A 176 -11.58 10.39 0.47
N PRO A 177 -11.05 9.36 1.15
CA PRO A 177 -11.37 7.98 0.81
C PRO A 177 -12.77 7.58 1.26
N GLY A 178 -13.33 6.61 0.56
CA GLY A 178 -14.65 6.04 0.76
C GLY A 178 -14.71 4.63 0.23
N MET A 179 -15.85 3.98 0.42
CA MET A 179 -16.06 2.62 -0.06
C MET A 179 -17.35 2.54 -0.86
N GLY A 180 -17.31 1.72 -1.91
CA GLY A 180 -18.48 1.50 -2.73
C GLY A 180 -18.30 0.36 -3.70
N PHE A 181 -19.15 0.38 -4.70
CA PHE A 181 -19.13 -0.54 -5.82
C PHE A 181 -19.15 0.24 -7.13
N ASP A 182 -18.44 -0.28 -8.12
CA ASP A 182 -18.55 0.13 -9.52
C ASP A 182 -19.16 -1.03 -10.30
N GLY A 183 -20.48 -0.97 -10.52
CA GLY A 183 -21.25 -2.14 -10.91
C GLY A 183 -21.29 -3.17 -9.76
N LYS A 184 -20.67 -4.34 -9.95
CA LYS A 184 -20.58 -5.41 -8.94
C LYS A 184 -19.25 -5.44 -8.21
N GLU A 185 -18.25 -4.70 -8.68
CA GLU A 185 -16.89 -4.75 -8.17
C GLU A 185 -16.75 -3.83 -6.95
N PRO A 186 -16.25 -4.32 -5.80
CA PRO A 186 -15.89 -3.46 -4.67
C PRO A 186 -14.72 -2.54 -5.06
N VAL A 187 -14.85 -1.24 -4.81
CA VAL A 187 -13.85 -0.25 -5.21
C VAL A 187 -13.54 0.75 -4.09
N LEU A 188 -12.33 1.29 -4.13
CA LEU A 188 -11.94 2.45 -3.34
C LEU A 188 -12.55 3.68 -4.01
N ILE A 189 -13.47 4.32 -3.30
CA ILE A 189 -14.09 5.56 -3.76
C ILE A 189 -13.26 6.73 -3.26
N GLY A 190 -13.08 7.74 -4.10
CA GLY A 190 -12.53 9.03 -3.73
C GLY A 190 -13.62 10.07 -3.83
N PHE A 191 -13.75 10.90 -2.81
CA PHE A 191 -14.56 12.11 -2.83
C PHE A 191 -13.64 13.29 -3.08
N ASP A 192 -13.79 13.93 -4.23
CA ASP A 192 -13.01 15.11 -4.58
C ASP A 192 -13.24 16.22 -3.53
N LYS A 193 -12.18 16.72 -2.92
CA LYS A 193 -12.28 17.70 -1.81
C LYS A 193 -12.87 19.05 -2.23
N LYS A 194 -12.81 19.40 -3.52
CA LYS A 194 -13.28 20.69 -4.05
C LYS A 194 -14.74 20.60 -4.49
N THR A 195 -15.12 19.49 -5.14
CA THR A 195 -16.42 19.33 -5.79
C THR A 195 -17.36 18.36 -5.06
N GLY A 196 -16.84 17.54 -4.13
CA GLY A 196 -17.58 16.49 -3.45
C GLY A 196 -17.95 15.30 -4.35
N LYS A 197 -17.56 15.30 -5.63
CA LYS A 197 -17.91 14.26 -6.59
C LYS A 197 -17.20 12.95 -6.24
N ALA A 198 -17.97 11.87 -6.20
CA ALA A 198 -17.45 10.52 -6.01
C ALA A 198 -16.85 9.95 -7.30
N ILE A 199 -15.71 9.28 -7.18
CA ILE A 199 -15.01 8.61 -8.29
C ILE A 199 -14.39 7.29 -7.83
N ASN A 200 -14.24 6.33 -8.74
CA ASN A 200 -13.38 5.16 -8.51
C ASN A 200 -11.92 5.60 -8.63
N LEU A 201 -11.17 5.58 -7.52
CA LEU A 201 -9.80 6.10 -7.50
C LEU A 201 -8.86 5.29 -8.39
N GLU A 202 -8.97 3.96 -8.40
CA GLU A 202 -8.11 3.12 -9.23
C GLU A 202 -8.31 3.41 -10.72
N LYS A 203 -9.57 3.38 -11.18
CA LYS A 203 -9.88 3.71 -12.59
C LYS A 203 -9.45 5.11 -12.97
N MET A 204 -9.61 6.08 -12.06
CA MET A 204 -9.16 7.46 -12.28
C MET A 204 -7.64 7.53 -12.46
N ILE A 205 -6.88 6.85 -11.60
CA ILE A 205 -5.41 6.79 -11.71
C ILE A 205 -5.00 6.11 -13.01
N TYR A 206 -5.56 4.95 -13.37
CA TYR A 206 -5.24 4.27 -14.63
C TYR A 206 -5.57 5.09 -15.87
N ASN A 207 -6.60 5.94 -15.82
CA ASN A 207 -6.93 6.82 -16.94
C ASN A 207 -5.93 7.99 -17.09
N LYS A 208 -5.34 8.46 -15.99
CA LYS A 208 -4.40 9.58 -15.99
C LYS A 208 -2.93 9.17 -16.12
N PHE A 209 -2.60 7.98 -15.65
CA PHE A 209 -1.25 7.40 -15.63
C PHE A 209 -1.30 5.97 -16.20
N PRO A 210 -1.68 5.81 -17.49
CA PRO A 210 -1.87 4.48 -18.10
C PRO A 210 -0.61 3.64 -18.12
N GLU A 211 0.57 4.26 -18.14
CA GLU A 211 1.88 3.60 -18.09
C GLU A 211 2.19 2.93 -16.75
N LEU A 212 1.51 3.34 -15.68
CA LEU A 212 1.65 2.74 -14.33
C LEU A 212 0.57 1.69 -14.06
N LYS A 213 -0.32 1.43 -15.02
CA LYS A 213 -1.42 0.48 -14.84
C LYS A 213 -0.88 -0.91 -14.63
N TYR A 214 -1.30 -1.55 -13.55
CA TYR A 214 -0.95 -2.95 -13.32
C TYR A 214 -1.65 -3.90 -14.30
N ILE A 215 -0.86 -4.80 -14.89
CA ILE A 215 -1.33 -5.92 -15.70
C ILE A 215 -0.76 -7.21 -15.10
N TYR A 216 -1.67 -8.08 -14.61
CA TYR A 216 -1.26 -9.39 -14.08
C TYR A 216 -0.73 -10.27 -15.20
N ASP A 217 0.46 -10.83 -14.99
CA ASP A 217 1.06 -11.84 -15.84
C ASP A 217 1.52 -13.03 -14.99
N GLY A 218 0.88 -14.18 -15.21
CA GLY A 218 1.14 -15.40 -14.46
C GLY A 218 2.44 -16.13 -14.84
N GLN A 219 3.08 -15.75 -15.96
CA GLN A 219 4.29 -16.40 -16.46
C GLN A 219 5.58 -15.86 -15.82
N LYS A 220 5.52 -14.68 -15.20
CA LYS A 220 6.68 -14.08 -14.53
C LYS A 220 7.17 -14.94 -13.36
N PRO A 221 8.48 -14.93 -13.05
CA PRO A 221 9.02 -15.61 -11.88
C PRO A 221 8.68 -14.84 -10.60
N SER A 222 8.58 -15.52 -9.45
CA SER A 222 8.57 -14.82 -8.16
C SER A 222 9.99 -14.54 -7.70
N LEU A 223 10.21 -13.43 -6.98
CA LEU A 223 11.55 -13.00 -6.56
C LEU A 223 12.26 -14.07 -5.71
N ASN A 224 11.54 -14.76 -4.83
CA ASN A 224 12.11 -15.85 -4.02
C ASN A 224 12.59 -17.02 -4.89
N LEU A 225 11.87 -17.38 -5.95
CA LEU A 225 12.32 -18.44 -6.86
C LEU A 225 13.61 -18.02 -7.57
N SER A 226 13.67 -16.78 -8.07
CA SER A 226 14.86 -16.22 -8.73
C SER A 226 16.07 -16.12 -7.81
N ALA A 227 15.87 -15.74 -6.55
CA ALA A 227 16.94 -15.62 -5.56
C ALA A 227 17.44 -16.99 -5.08
N GLN A 228 16.54 -17.96 -4.89
CA GLN A 228 16.89 -19.30 -4.39
C GLN A 228 17.45 -20.23 -5.46
N ASN A 229 17.19 -19.96 -6.73
CA ASN A 229 17.60 -20.82 -7.84
C ASN A 229 18.05 -19.96 -9.04
N PRO A 230 19.08 -19.10 -8.90
CA PRO A 230 19.49 -18.20 -9.97
C PRO A 230 19.76 -18.95 -11.29
N GLU A 231 20.38 -20.13 -11.22
CA GLU A 231 20.69 -21.01 -12.35
C GLU A 231 19.47 -21.42 -13.19
N LEU A 232 18.29 -21.58 -12.58
CA LEU A 232 17.05 -21.94 -13.30
C LEU A 232 16.56 -20.81 -14.23
N PHE A 233 17.06 -19.59 -14.05
CA PHE A 233 16.65 -18.40 -14.81
C PHE A 233 17.79 -17.82 -15.68
N TYR A 234 19.01 -18.37 -15.60
CA TYR A 234 20.15 -17.95 -16.43
C TYR A 234 20.30 -18.74 -17.75
N GLU A 235 19.58 -19.85 -17.95
CA GLU A 235 19.65 -20.66 -19.19
C GLU A 235 18.71 -20.19 -20.33
N CYS A 236 18.01 -19.07 -20.17
CA CYS A 236 17.23 -18.45 -21.25
C CYS A 236 17.65 -16.98 -21.44
N LYS A 237 18.86 -16.76 -21.97
CA LYS A 237 19.24 -15.51 -22.64
C LYS A 237 19.73 -15.81 -24.05
#